data_AF-A0A7C9E7W1-F1
#
_entry.id   AF-A0A7C9E7W1-F1
#
_cell.length_a   1.000
_cell.length_b   1.000
_cell.length_c   1.000
_cell.angle_alpha   90.00
_cell.angle_beta   90.00
_cell.angle_gamma   90.00
#
_symmetry.space_group_name_H-M   'P 1'
#
loop_
_entity.id
_entity.type
_entity.pdbx_description
1 polymer ?
#
loop_
_entity_poly.entity_id
_entity_poly.type
_entity_poly.pdbx_seq_one_letter_code
_entity_poly.pdbx_strand_id
1 'polypeptide(L)'
;VFETSKASQPPPEVANSEESDEFFELTPGDYYHLMATKKESKYLKTRKIREAEEAARRTKMTKAVIRVRFPDDHTLEAVFHPSEPVQKVFDLLSKVLTRPELPYYLYTTPPKKQIKDASQNFFAAGFVPGAVVYFSYD
;
A
#
# COMPACT_ATOMS: atom_id res chain seq x y z
N VAL A 1 54.44 16.83 10.44
CA VAL A 1 53.58 16.73 9.25
C VAL A 1 52.17 16.67 9.79
N PHE A 2 51.40 17.76 9.69
CA PHE A 2 50.09 17.87 10.31
C PHE A 2 49.04 17.19 9.43
N GLU A 3 48.35 16.21 10.01
CA GLU A 3 47.26 15.44 9.43
C GLU A 3 46.00 16.31 9.41
N THR A 4 45.53 16.64 8.21
CA THR A 4 44.36 17.51 8.01
C THR A 4 43.07 16.68 8.09
N SER A 5 42.24 17.07 9.05
CA SER A 5 40.86 16.69 9.34
C SER A 5 39.96 16.52 8.10
N LYS A 6 39.30 15.35 7.99
CA LYS A 6 38.22 15.07 7.04
C LYS A 6 36.94 15.76 7.50
N ALA A 7 36.58 16.85 6.83
CA ALA A 7 35.37 17.61 7.07
C ALA A 7 34.11 16.75 6.86
N SER A 8 33.13 16.92 7.75
CA SER A 8 31.78 16.34 7.68
C SER A 8 31.09 16.80 6.39
N GLN A 9 30.66 15.85 5.56
CA GLN A 9 29.82 16.14 4.40
C GLN A 9 28.43 16.63 4.86
N PRO A 10 27.80 17.59 4.15
CA PRO A 10 26.40 17.94 4.34
C PRO A 10 25.49 16.78 3.90
N PRO A 11 24.23 16.71 4.41
CA PRO A 11 23.32 15.62 4.06
C PRO A 11 23.03 15.62 2.56
N PRO A 12 23.03 14.46 1.89
CA PRO A 12 22.83 14.41 0.45
C PRO A 12 21.39 14.82 0.12
N GLU A 13 21.25 15.85 -0.72
CA GLU A 13 20.10 15.98 -1.60
C GLU A 13 19.95 14.65 -2.35
N VAL A 14 18.79 14.00 -2.20
CA VAL A 14 18.43 12.78 -2.95
C VAL A 14 18.20 13.14 -4.42
N ALA A 15 19.28 13.45 -5.11
CA ALA A 15 19.40 13.19 -6.53
C ALA A 15 19.42 11.66 -6.69
N ASN A 16 18.66 11.17 -7.67
CA ASN A 16 18.62 9.77 -8.05
C ASN A 16 20.02 9.34 -8.52
N SER A 17 20.91 8.99 -7.60
CA SER A 17 22.26 8.54 -7.91
C SER A 17 22.14 7.21 -8.62
N GLU A 18 22.62 7.13 -9.86
CA GLU A 18 22.74 5.87 -10.58
C GLU A 18 23.53 4.88 -9.71
N GLU A 19 22.85 3.84 -9.24
CA GLU A 19 23.46 2.76 -8.45
C GLU A 19 24.49 2.03 -9.33
N SER A 20 25.64 1.69 -8.76
CA SER A 20 26.70 0.97 -9.49
C SER A 20 26.29 -0.47 -9.83
N ASP A 21 26.82 -1.03 -10.92
CA ASP A 21 26.53 -2.40 -11.36
C ASP A 21 26.74 -3.48 -10.26
N GLU A 22 27.70 -3.28 -9.35
CA GLU A 22 27.96 -4.17 -8.20
C GLU A 22 26.72 -4.37 -7.30
N PHE A 23 25.83 -3.38 -7.20
CA PHE A 23 24.58 -3.51 -6.43
C PHE A 23 23.63 -4.56 -7.03
N PHE A 24 23.69 -4.76 -8.35
CA PHE A 24 22.89 -5.74 -9.07
C PHE A 24 23.57 -7.11 -9.18
N GLU A 25 24.84 -7.23 -8.77
CA GLU A 25 25.56 -8.51 -8.75
C GLU A 25 25.14 -9.36 -7.54
N LEU A 26 24.83 -10.64 -7.80
CA LEU A 26 24.37 -11.57 -6.78
C LEU A 26 25.52 -11.89 -5.80
N THR A 27 25.36 -11.53 -4.53
CA THR A 27 26.36 -11.86 -3.50
C THR A 27 26.17 -13.27 -2.95
N PRO A 28 27.20 -13.90 -2.35
CA PRO A 28 27.04 -15.15 -1.62
C PRO A 28 26.00 -15.07 -0.49
N GLY A 29 25.81 -13.89 0.12
CA GLY A 29 24.76 -13.67 1.13
C GLY A 29 23.36 -13.80 0.56
N ASP A 30 23.12 -13.25 -0.64
CA ASP A 30 21.84 -13.35 -1.35
C ASP A 30 21.55 -14.79 -1.74
N TYR A 31 22.59 -15.52 -2.17
CA TYR A 31 22.47 -16.94 -2.49
C TYR A 31 21.90 -17.75 -1.31
N TYR A 32 22.41 -17.54 -0.08
CA TYR A 32 21.90 -18.25 1.09
C TYR A 32 20.45 -17.87 1.43
N HIS A 33 20.06 -16.61 1.27
CA HIS A 33 18.67 -16.17 1.46
C HIS A 33 17.71 -16.81 0.45
N LEU A 34 18.11 -16.89 -0.82
CA LEU A 34 17.32 -17.54 -1.88
C LEU A 34 17.20 -19.05 -1.67
N MET A 35 18.27 -19.71 -1.20
CA MET A 35 18.23 -21.15 -0.93
C MET A 35 17.37 -21.50 0.28
N ALA A 36 17.28 -20.61 1.27
CA ALA A 36 16.38 -20.77 2.42
C ALA A 36 14.90 -20.71 2.02
N THR A 37 14.53 -19.85 1.06
CA THR A 37 13.13 -19.67 0.60
C THR A 37 12.67 -20.71 -0.41
N LYS A 38 13.59 -21.35 -1.15
CA LYS A 38 13.30 -22.37 -2.18
C LYS A 38 12.70 -23.68 -1.63
N LYS A 39 12.73 -23.90 -0.32
CA LYS A 39 12.03 -25.02 0.33
C LYS A 39 10.53 -24.70 0.43
N GLU A 40 9.84 -24.72 -0.70
CA GLU A 40 8.38 -24.78 -0.73
C GLU A 40 7.93 -26.18 -0.30
N SER A 41 7.95 -26.43 1.00
CA SER A 41 7.22 -27.55 1.57
C SER A 41 5.74 -27.33 1.26
N LYS A 42 5.17 -28.13 0.34
CA LYS A 42 3.72 -28.19 0.09
C LYS A 42 3.04 -28.83 1.30
N TYR A 43 2.86 -28.08 2.38
CA TYR A 43 2.08 -28.51 3.53
C TYR A 43 0.60 -28.22 3.31
N LEU A 44 -0.26 -29.17 3.68
CA LEU A 44 -1.70 -28.96 3.74
C LEU A 44 -1.99 -27.90 4.81
N LYS A 45 -2.42 -26.70 4.40
CA LYS A 45 -2.92 -25.69 5.34
C LYS A 45 -4.26 -26.16 5.89
N THR A 46 -4.29 -26.51 7.18
CA THR A 46 -5.54 -26.84 7.87
C THR A 46 -6.39 -25.59 8.03
N ARG A 47 -7.71 -25.77 8.19
CA ARG A 47 -8.66 -24.67 8.47
C ARG A 47 -8.19 -23.79 9.65
N LYS A 48 -7.69 -24.41 10.71
CA LYS A 48 -7.16 -23.72 11.90
C LYS A 48 -5.97 -22.81 11.56
N ILE A 49 -5.05 -23.26 10.70
CA ILE A 49 -3.89 -22.46 10.29
C ILE A 49 -4.34 -21.23 9.49
N ARG A 50 -5.29 -21.40 8.57
CA ARG A 50 -5.84 -20.28 7.78
C ARG A 50 -6.54 -19.24 8.66
N GLU A 51 -7.37 -19.70 9.59
CA GLU A 51 -8.07 -18.81 10.54
C GLU A 51 -7.08 -18.07 11.47
N ALA A 52 -6.01 -18.73 11.91
CA ALA A 52 -4.97 -18.10 12.73
C ALA A 52 -4.13 -17.07 11.96
N GLU A 53 -3.76 -17.35 10.69
CA GLU A 53 -3.06 -16.39 9.82
C GLU A 53 -3.92 -15.14 9.56
N GLU A 54 -5.21 -15.33 9.31
CA GLU A 54 -6.16 -14.22 9.12
C GLU A 54 -6.34 -13.38 10.38
N ALA A 55 -6.43 -14.01 11.56
CA ALA A 55 -6.52 -13.33 12.83
C ALA A 55 -5.23 -12.54 13.15
N ALA A 56 -4.06 -13.12 12.88
CA ALA A 56 -2.78 -12.44 13.04
C ALA A 56 -2.65 -11.23 12.12
N ARG A 57 -3.06 -11.35 10.84
CA ARG A 57 -3.12 -10.22 9.89
C ARG A 57 -4.06 -9.12 10.37
N ARG A 58 -5.25 -9.48 10.85
CA ARG A 58 -6.24 -8.53 11.37
C ARG A 58 -5.74 -7.79 12.61
N THR A 59 -4.97 -8.46 13.46
CA THR A 59 -4.42 -7.85 14.69
C THR A 59 -3.29 -6.86 14.37
N LYS A 60 -2.46 -7.18 13.36
CA LYS A 60 -1.34 -6.32 12.95
C LYS A 60 -1.80 -5.07 12.20
N MET A 61 -2.96 -5.14 11.56
CA MET A 61 -3.54 -4.05 10.78
C MET A 61 -4.59 -3.32 11.61
N THR A 62 -4.20 -2.24 12.29
CA THR A 62 -5.11 -1.43 13.11
C THR A 62 -5.68 -0.21 12.38
N LYS A 63 -5.09 0.14 11.24
CA LYS A 63 -5.43 1.33 10.43
C LYS A 63 -5.40 1.00 8.95
N ALA A 64 -6.29 1.64 8.19
CA ALA A 64 -6.35 1.59 6.74
C ALA A 64 -6.26 3.02 6.19
N VAL A 65 -5.19 3.33 5.47
CA VAL A 65 -4.98 4.66 4.86
C VAL A 65 -5.47 4.63 3.42
N ILE A 66 -6.53 5.38 3.11
CA ILE A 66 -7.11 5.44 1.77
C ILE A 66 -6.77 6.78 1.14
N ARG A 67 -6.20 6.72 -0.05
CA ARG A 67 -5.82 7.89 -0.86
C ARG A 67 -6.70 7.94 -2.09
N VAL A 68 -7.63 8.88 -2.12
CA VAL A 68 -8.50 9.12 -3.27
C VAL A 68 -7.83 10.14 -4.18
N ARG A 69 -7.42 9.72 -5.38
CA ARG A 69 -6.82 10.58 -6.39
C ARG A 69 -7.90 11.10 -7.34
N PHE A 70 -7.99 12.41 -7.44
CA PHE A 70 -8.88 13.12 -8.34
C PHE A 70 -8.22 13.35 -9.72
N PRO A 71 -9.02 13.59 -10.77
CA PRO A 71 -8.50 13.85 -12.11
C PRO A 71 -7.79 15.20 -12.25
N ASP A 72 -7.91 16.09 -11.27
CA ASP A 72 -7.24 17.39 -11.16
C ASP A 72 -5.89 17.31 -10.42
N ASP A 73 -5.32 16.10 -10.30
CA ASP A 73 -4.12 15.77 -9.54
C ASP A 73 -4.19 16.06 -8.02
N HIS A 74 -5.37 16.35 -7.48
CA HIS A 74 -5.54 16.43 -6.03
C HIS A 74 -5.68 15.03 -5.42
N THR A 75 -5.19 14.87 -4.19
CA THR A 75 -5.30 13.61 -3.45
C THR A 75 -5.89 13.87 -2.08
N LEU A 76 -7.01 13.21 -1.78
CA LEU A 76 -7.62 13.18 -0.45
C LEU A 76 -7.14 11.95 0.30
N GLU A 77 -6.43 12.18 1.40
CA GLU A 77 -5.97 11.12 2.29
C GLU A 77 -6.87 11.04 3.52
N ALA A 78 -7.36 9.84 3.84
CA ALA A 78 -8.19 9.59 4.98
C ALA A 78 -7.81 8.26 5.66
N VAL A 79 -7.90 8.25 6.99
CA VAL A 79 -7.58 7.09 7.82
C VAL A 79 -8.89 6.47 8.31
N PHE A 80 -9.07 5.18 8.04
CA PHE A 80 -10.23 4.40 8.44
C PHE A 80 -9.81 3.20 9.29
N HIS A 81 -10.76 2.65 10.05
CA HIS A 81 -10.56 1.35 10.68
C HIS A 81 -10.78 0.20 9.67
N PRO A 82 -9.97 -0.88 9.66
CA PRO A 82 -10.09 -1.98 8.69
C PRO A 82 -11.43 -2.70 8.65
N SER A 83 -12.18 -2.65 9.77
CA SER A 83 -13.53 -3.22 9.90
C SER A 83 -14.64 -2.30 9.41
N GLU A 84 -14.33 -1.06 9.03
CA GLU A 84 -15.33 -0.15 8.45
C GLU A 84 -15.68 -0.54 7.01
N PRO A 85 -16.92 -0.26 6.59
CA PRO A 85 -17.34 -0.47 5.21
C PRO A 85 -16.72 0.57 4.28
N VAL A 86 -16.46 0.18 3.04
CA VAL A 86 -15.95 1.08 2.00
C VAL A 86 -16.92 2.25 1.72
N GLN A 87 -18.20 2.10 2.04
CA GLN A 87 -19.20 3.17 2.03
C GLN A 87 -18.74 4.44 2.75
N LYS A 88 -17.93 4.32 3.82
CA LYS A 88 -17.38 5.47 4.55
C LYS A 88 -16.54 6.40 3.68
N VAL A 89 -15.92 5.88 2.61
CA VAL A 89 -15.21 6.69 1.62
C VAL A 89 -16.20 7.53 0.82
N PHE A 90 -17.31 6.95 0.37
CA PHE A 90 -18.36 7.67 -0.35
C PHE A 90 -19.04 8.73 0.54
N ASP A 91 -19.28 8.42 1.82
CA ASP A 91 -19.81 9.36 2.80
C ASP A 91 -18.86 10.53 3.09
N LEU A 92 -17.54 10.30 2.99
CA LEU A 92 -16.54 11.35 3.10
C LEU A 92 -16.54 12.22 1.83
N LEU A 93 -16.58 11.59 0.65
CA LEU A 93 -16.59 12.29 -0.63
C LEU A 93 -17.83 13.17 -0.78
N SER A 94 -19.02 12.70 -0.37
CA SER A 94 -20.24 13.51 -0.42
C SER A 94 -20.16 14.80 0.41
N LYS A 95 -19.30 14.86 1.43
CA LYS A 95 -19.06 16.06 2.27
C LYS A 95 -17.98 16.97 1.72
N VAL A 96 -17.01 16.42 0.99
CA VAL A 96 -15.85 17.14 0.45
C VAL A 96 -16.14 17.69 -0.95
N LEU A 97 -16.96 16.98 -1.73
CA LEU A 97 -17.32 17.37 -3.08
C LEU A 97 -18.25 18.59 -3.08
N THR A 98 -17.93 19.59 -3.89
CA THR A 98 -18.78 20.78 -4.09
C THR A 98 -20.08 20.45 -4.83
N ARG A 99 -20.08 19.37 -5.63
CA ARG A 99 -21.21 18.93 -6.45
C ARG A 99 -21.53 17.45 -6.19
N PRO A 100 -22.17 17.13 -5.06
CA PRO A 100 -22.51 15.75 -4.70
C PRO A 100 -23.60 15.14 -5.60
N GLU A 101 -24.35 15.98 -6.33
CA GLU A 101 -25.43 15.57 -7.23
C GLU A 101 -24.96 14.90 -8.52
N LEU A 102 -23.68 15.05 -8.90
CA LEU A 102 -23.16 14.41 -10.10
C LEU A 102 -22.85 12.93 -9.83
N PRO A 103 -23.23 12.01 -10.73
CA PRO A 103 -22.83 10.62 -10.63
C PRO A 103 -21.30 10.51 -10.71
N TYR A 104 -20.71 9.81 -9.75
CA TYR A 104 -19.28 9.53 -9.70
C TYR A 104 -19.04 8.08 -9.32
N TYR A 105 -17.87 7.57 -9.69
CA TYR A 105 -17.44 6.23 -9.35
C TYR A 105 -15.99 6.20 -8.89
N LEU A 106 -15.71 5.22 -8.03
CA LEU A 106 -14.38 4.93 -7.54
C LEU A 106 -13.85 3.66 -8.21
N TYR A 107 -12.57 3.66 -8.57
CA TYR A 107 -11.93 2.51 -9.20
C TYR A 107 -10.48 2.35 -8.79
N THR A 108 -9.97 1.13 -8.90
CA THR A 108 -8.55 0.80 -8.72
C THR A 108 -7.92 0.51 -10.07
N THR A 109 -6.62 0.78 -10.23
CA THR A 109 -5.82 0.44 -11.41
C THR A 109 -4.41 0.02 -11.00
N PRO A 110 -3.72 -0.84 -11.78
CA PRO A 110 -4.17 -1.60 -12.97
C PRO A 110 -4.46 -3.08 -12.61
N PRO A 111 -5.56 -3.72 -13.08
CA PRO A 111 -6.53 -3.29 -14.10
C PRO A 111 -7.67 -2.43 -13.54
N LYS A 112 -8.36 -1.67 -14.41
CA LYS A 112 -9.50 -0.81 -14.03
C LYS A 112 -10.63 -1.67 -13.45
N LYS A 113 -10.77 -1.64 -12.12
CA LYS A 113 -11.85 -2.32 -11.40
C LYS A 113 -12.64 -1.28 -10.60
N GLN A 114 -13.91 -1.10 -10.95
CA GLN A 114 -14.82 -0.25 -10.19
C GLN A 114 -15.17 -0.90 -8.86
N ILE A 115 -15.25 -0.08 -7.82
CA ILE A 115 -15.70 -0.48 -6.49
C ILE A 115 -17.23 -0.43 -6.49
N LYS A 116 -17.86 -1.59 -6.69
CA LYS A 116 -19.34 -1.72 -6.68
C LYS A 116 -19.88 -2.04 -5.29
N ASP A 117 -19.15 -2.86 -4.53
CA ASP A 117 -19.58 -3.36 -3.23
C ASP A 117 -19.16 -2.42 -2.10
N ALA A 118 -19.92 -1.35 -1.89
CA ALA A 118 -19.67 -0.38 -0.83
C ALA A 118 -19.91 -0.94 0.60
N SER A 119 -20.69 -2.02 0.73
CA SER A 119 -20.97 -2.69 2.00
C SER A 119 -19.81 -3.54 2.52
N GLN A 120 -18.83 -3.85 1.68
CA GLN A 120 -17.69 -4.68 2.05
C GLN A 120 -16.71 -3.88 2.93
N ASN A 121 -16.10 -4.55 3.91
CA ASN A 121 -15.10 -3.92 4.78
C ASN A 121 -13.75 -3.74 4.07
N PHE A 122 -12.97 -2.73 4.48
CA PHE A 122 -11.64 -2.47 3.90
C PHE A 122 -10.71 -3.69 3.91
N PHE A 123 -10.75 -4.50 4.97
CA PHE A 123 -9.95 -5.73 5.06
C PHE A 123 -10.30 -6.75 3.97
N ALA A 124 -11.60 -6.97 3.72
CA ALA A 124 -12.06 -7.88 2.69
C ALA A 124 -11.80 -7.32 1.28
N ALA A 125 -11.90 -6.01 1.11
CA ALA A 125 -11.62 -5.31 -0.15
C ALA A 125 -10.12 -5.29 -0.50
N GLY A 126 -9.24 -5.66 0.43
CA GLY A 126 -7.79 -5.64 0.23
C GLY A 126 -7.18 -4.24 0.34
N PHE A 127 -7.88 -3.29 0.97
CA PHE A 127 -7.43 -1.89 1.08
C PHE A 127 -6.61 -1.60 2.35
N VAL A 128 -5.92 -2.61 2.88
CA VAL A 128 -5.22 -2.56 4.15
C VAL A 128 -3.79 -3.08 3.96
N PRO A 129 -2.74 -2.38 4.43
CA PRO A 129 -2.76 -1.22 5.35
C PRO A 129 -3.08 0.13 4.68
N GLY A 130 -3.12 0.17 3.36
CA GLY A 130 -3.60 1.32 2.63
C GLY A 130 -3.89 0.99 1.17
N ALA A 131 -4.60 1.89 0.51
CA ALA A 131 -4.94 1.77 -0.90
C ALA A 131 -5.00 3.14 -1.59
N VAL A 132 -4.63 3.15 -2.87
CA VAL A 132 -4.89 4.27 -3.76
C VAL A 132 -6.11 3.92 -4.60
N VAL A 133 -7.09 4.82 -4.57
CA VAL A 133 -8.34 4.72 -5.30
C VAL A 133 -8.46 5.95 -6.18
N TYR A 134 -8.95 5.78 -7.39
CA TYR A 134 -9.12 6.86 -8.34
C TYR A 134 -10.59 7.26 -8.41
N PHE A 135 -10.82 8.56 -8.45
CA PHE A 135 -12.13 9.17 -8.60
C PHE A 135 -12.35 9.58 -10.05
N SER A 136 -13.56 9.34 -10.57
CA SER A 136 -14.01 9.87 -11.86
C SER A 136 -15.50 10.18 -11.79
N TYR A 137 -15.92 11.23 -12.47
CA TYR A 137 -17.33 11.40 -12.82
C TYR A 137 -17.72 10.42 -13.94
N ASP A 138 -19.01 10.10 -14.01
CA ASP A 138 -19.61 9.40 -15.17
C ASP A 138 -19.69 10.31 -16.39
#